data_AF-A0A496ZKL9-F1
#
_entry.id   AF-A0A496ZKL9-F1
#
_cell.length_a   1.000
_cell.length_b   1.000
_cell.length_c   1.000
_cell.angle_alpha   90.00
_cell.angle_beta   90.00
_cell.angle_gamma   90.00
#
_symmetry.space_group_name_H-M   'P 1'
#
loop_
_entity.id
_entity.type
_entity.pdbx_description
1 polymer ?
#
loop_
_entity_poly.entity_id
_entity_poly.type
_entity_poly.pdbx_seq_one_letter_code
_entity_poly.pdbx_strand_id
1 'polypeptide(L)'
;MIVKQIREIAHKVLDMDITYLETFQGYKGDTVLKVVMDKKEVRDEVARLASKARLSFRADYELDGKYTGAYNIFIAYEDTSIYQLKG
;
A
#
# COMPACT_ATOMS: atom_id res chain seq x y z
N MET A 1 3.38 -8.57 -14.27
CA MET A 1 2.10 -7.86 -14.47
C MET A 1 1.69 -7.05 -13.22
N ILE A 2 1.86 -7.60 -12.02
CA ILE A 2 1.55 -6.97 -10.72
C ILE A 2 2.40 -5.70 -10.44
N VAL A 3 3.69 -5.72 -10.75
CA VAL A 3 4.60 -4.56 -10.55
C VAL A 3 4.15 -3.30 -11.33
N LYS A 4 3.52 -3.47 -12.49
CA LYS A 4 2.98 -2.33 -13.26
C LYS A 4 1.77 -1.71 -12.57
N GLN A 5 0.89 -2.54 -12.01
CA GLN A 5 -0.32 -2.11 -11.31
C GLN A 5 0.01 -1.37 -10.02
N ILE A 6 0.97 -1.86 -9.23
CA ILE A 6 1.36 -1.16 -8.01
C ILE A 6 2.05 0.18 -8.32
N ARG A 7 2.84 0.26 -9.40
CA ARG A 7 3.44 1.52 -9.84
C ARG A 7 2.38 2.53 -10.26
N GLU A 8 1.36 2.10 -11.00
CA GLU A 8 0.22 2.96 -11.37
C GLU A 8 -0.57 3.43 -10.15
N ILE A 9 -0.76 2.56 -9.14
CA ILE A 9 -1.39 2.96 -7.87
C ILE A 9 -0.50 3.97 -7.14
N ALA A 10 0.79 3.71 -6.99
CA ALA A 10 1.72 4.63 -6.32
C ALA A 10 1.74 6.01 -6.98
N HIS A 11 1.76 6.09 -8.31
CA HIS A 11 1.67 7.38 -9.01
C HIS A 11 0.36 8.10 -8.72
N LYS A 12 -0.78 7.41 -8.80
CA LYS A 12 -2.08 8.02 -8.49
C LYS A 12 -2.18 8.48 -7.03
N VAL A 13 -1.56 7.73 -6.12
CA VAL A 13 -1.54 8.03 -4.69
C VAL A 13 -0.66 9.24 -4.39
N LEU A 14 0.44 9.45 -5.14
CA LEU A 14 1.26 10.66 -5.04
C LEU A 14 0.52 11.94 -5.48
N ASP A 15 -0.48 11.81 -6.36
CA ASP A 15 -1.36 12.92 -6.74
C ASP A 15 -2.49 13.16 -5.71
N MET A 16 -2.59 12.34 -4.67
CA MET A 16 -3.57 12.47 -3.59
C MET A 16 -2.98 13.18 -2.37
N ASP A 17 -3.86 13.67 -1.50
CA ASP A 17 -3.52 14.28 -0.22
C ASP A 17 -3.06 13.21 0.79
N ILE A 18 -1.80 12.76 0.63
CA ILE A 18 -1.16 11.75 1.48
C ILE A 18 -0.12 12.37 2.39
N THR A 19 0.04 11.76 3.57
CA THR A 19 0.98 12.19 4.60
C THR A 19 2.32 11.47 4.44
N TYR A 20 2.29 10.18 4.09
CA TYR A 20 3.50 9.36 4.00
C TYR A 20 3.31 8.15 3.08
N LEU A 21 4.39 7.77 2.40
CA LEU A 21 4.44 6.62 1.50
C LEU A 21 5.74 5.84 1.74
N GLU A 22 5.63 4.53 1.97
CA GLU A 22 6.80 3.65 2.08
C GLU A 22 6.53 2.27 1.48
N THR A 23 7.60 1.61 1.05
CA THR A 23 7.58 0.19 0.68
C THR A 23 8.48 -0.61 1.62
N PHE A 24 8.00 -1.73 2.13
CA PHE A 24 8.79 -2.64 2.97
C PHE A 24 8.45 -4.10 2.70
N GLN A 25 9.29 -5.02 3.18
CA GLN A 25 9.05 -6.46 3.08
C GLN A 25 8.16 -6.93 4.23
N GLY A 26 7.01 -7.52 3.90
CA GLY A 26 6.10 -8.15 4.86
C GLY A 26 6.61 -9.50 5.36
N TYR A 27 5.99 -10.02 6.42
CA TYR A 27 6.40 -11.25 7.12
C TYR A 27 6.47 -12.51 6.24
N LYS A 28 5.75 -12.54 5.12
CA LYS A 28 5.72 -13.68 4.18
C LYS A 28 6.65 -13.51 2.98
N GLY A 29 7.45 -12.43 2.93
CA GLY A 29 8.28 -12.08 1.77
C GLY A 29 7.52 -11.29 0.70
N ASP A 30 6.27 -10.92 0.95
CA ASP A 30 5.50 -10.02 0.09
C ASP A 30 6.06 -8.61 0.21
N THR A 31 6.13 -7.87 -0.90
CA THR A 31 6.43 -6.44 -0.79
C THR A 31 5.14 -5.69 -0.50
N VAL A 32 5.17 -4.80 0.49
CA VAL A 32 4.01 -4.06 0.97
C VAL A 32 4.21 -2.59 0.70
N LEU A 33 3.24 -1.96 0.04
CA LEU A 33 3.13 -0.50 -0.06
C LEU A 33 2.27 -0.01 1.10
N LYS A 34 2.84 0.77 2.00
CA LYS A 34 2.08 1.49 3.03
C LYS A 34 1.88 2.93 2.59
N VAL A 35 0.62 3.34 2.67
CA VAL A 35 0.20 4.72 2.46
C VAL A 35 -0.44 5.21 3.76
N VAL A 36 -0.06 6.40 4.20
CA VAL A 36 -0.61 7.09 5.37
C VAL A 36 -1.25 8.39 4.91
N MET A 37 -2.45 8.67 5.39
CA MET A 37 -3.21 9.86 5.02
C MET A 37 -4.13 10.31 6.15
N ASP A 38 -4.42 11.61 6.20
CA ASP A 38 -5.23 12.18 7.28
C ASP A 38 -6.74 12.04 7.01
N LYS A 39 -7.13 11.84 5.75
CA LYS A 39 -8.52 11.81 5.30
C LYS A 39 -9.00 10.39 5.03
N LYS A 40 -10.17 10.04 5.59
CA LYS A 40 -10.79 8.72 5.36
C LYS A 40 -11.15 8.51 3.89
N GLU A 41 -11.59 9.57 3.22
CA GLU A 41 -12.01 9.53 1.82
C GLU A 41 -10.84 9.16 0.90
N VAL A 42 -9.65 9.67 1.20
CA VAL A 42 -8.43 9.32 0.47
C VAL A 42 -8.12 7.84 0.68
N ARG A 43 -8.16 7.35 1.92
CA ARG A 43 -7.96 5.92 2.22
C ARG A 43 -8.95 5.03 1.48
N ASP A 44 -10.22 5.41 1.44
CA ASP A 44 -11.28 4.66 0.77
C ASP A 44 -11.07 4.64 -0.75
N GLU A 45 -10.59 5.74 -1.34
CA GLU A 45 -10.22 5.79 -2.75
C GLU A 45 -9.00 4.90 -3.06
N VAL A 46 -7.98 4.90 -2.21
CA VAL A 46 -6.82 3.99 -2.36
C VAL A 46 -7.26 2.53 -2.25
N ALA A 47 -8.15 2.20 -1.31
CA ALA A 47 -8.73 0.86 -1.16
C ALA A 47 -9.52 0.43 -2.41
N ARG A 48 -10.27 1.37 -3.03
CA ARG A 48 -10.99 1.14 -4.27
C ARG A 48 -10.05 0.88 -5.44
N LEU A 49 -8.95 1.63 -5.54
CA LEU A 49 -7.91 1.40 -6.56
C LEU A 49 -7.25 0.04 -6.39
N ALA A 50 -6.87 -0.34 -5.17
CA ALA A 50 -6.28 -1.65 -4.87
C ALA A 50 -7.24 -2.80 -5.20
N SER A 51 -8.52 -2.67 -4.83
CA SER A 51 -9.58 -3.63 -5.16
C SER A 51 -9.76 -3.79 -6.67
N LYS A 52 -9.77 -2.69 -7.43
CA LYS A 52 -9.88 -2.72 -8.90
C LYS A 52 -8.69 -3.41 -9.55
N ALA A 53 -7.50 -3.25 -8.97
CA ALA A 53 -6.29 -3.96 -9.38
C ALA A 53 -6.22 -5.42 -8.90
N ARG A 54 -7.22 -5.88 -8.12
CA ARG A 54 -7.26 -7.22 -7.48
C ARG A 54 -6.07 -7.47 -6.56
N LEU A 55 -5.59 -6.43 -5.89
CA LEU A 55 -4.52 -6.53 -4.89
C LEU A 55 -5.12 -6.77 -3.51
N SER A 56 -4.42 -7.57 -2.71
CA SER A 56 -4.76 -7.74 -1.29
C SER A 56 -4.32 -6.49 -0.53
N PHE A 57 -5.19 -6.00 0.36
CA PHE A 57 -4.86 -4.87 1.21
C PHE A 57 -5.52 -4.97 2.58
N ARG A 58 -4.98 -4.21 3.53
CA ARG A 58 -5.54 -3.99 4.86
C ARG A 58 -5.59 -2.49 5.11
N ALA A 59 -6.69 -2.00 5.65
CA ALA A 59 -6.82 -0.62 6.09
C ALA A 59 -6.96 -0.58 7.61
N ASP A 60 -6.26 0.36 8.24
CA ASP A 60 -6.28 0.57 9.69
C ASP A 60 -6.40 2.07 10.00
N TYR A 61 -6.71 2.39 11.26
CA TYR A 61 -6.62 3.75 11.80
C TYR A 61 -5.65 3.73 12.99
N GLU A 62 -4.66 4.61 12.96
CA GLU A 62 -3.59 4.64 13.97
C GLU A 62 -4.09 5.34 15.25
N LEU A 63 -4.25 4.56 16.32
CA LEU A 63 -4.67 5.08 17.62
C LEU A 63 -3.50 5.57 18.48
N ASP A 64 -2.29 5.07 18.21
CA ASP A 64 -1.04 5.41 18.89
C ASP A 64 0.14 5.15 17.94
N GLY A 65 1.20 5.95 18.04
CA GLY A 65 2.37 5.89 17.16
C GLY A 65 2.73 7.22 16.47
N LYS A 66 3.66 7.14 15.50
CA LYS A 66 4.24 8.29 14.80
C LYS A 66 3.19 9.07 13.99
N TYR A 67 2.16 8.39 13.50
CA TYR A 67 1.08 8.98 12.71
C TYR A 67 -0.27 8.82 13.45
N THR A 68 -0.27 9.02 14.77
CA THR A 68 -1.50 8.97 15.59
C THR A 68 -2.60 9.85 14.99
N GLY A 69 -3.79 9.28 14.84
CA GLY A 69 -4.93 9.95 14.22
C GLY A 69 -5.01 9.85 12.69
N ALA A 70 -4.08 9.12 12.06
CA ALA A 70 -4.07 8.94 10.61
C ALA A 70 -4.74 7.63 10.16
N TYR A 71 -5.21 7.63 8.92
CA TYR A 71 -5.65 6.44 8.20
C TYR A 71 -4.47 5.81 7.47
N ASN A 72 -4.36 4.49 7.58
CA ASN A 72 -3.32 3.70 6.94
C ASN A 72 -3.95 2.70 5.97
N ILE A 73 -3.28 2.43 4.86
CA ILE A 73 -3.57 1.28 4.01
C ILE A 73 -2.27 0.60 3.60
N PHE A 74 -2.26 -0.72 3.76
CA PHE A 74 -1.16 -1.61 3.43
C PHE A 74 -1.59 -2.46 2.25
N ILE A 75 -0.92 -2.32 1.11
CA ILE A 75 -1.22 -3.04 -0.12
C ILE A 75 -0.12 -4.06 -0.35
N ALA A 76 -0.44 -5.33 -0.25
CA ALA A 76 0.49 -6.41 -0.55
C ALA A 76 0.57 -6.61 -2.06
N TYR A 77 1.79 -6.75 -2.56
CA TYR A 77 2.04 -7.16 -3.93
C TYR A 77 3.16 -8.20 -3.97
N GLU A 78 2.90 -9.28 -4.69
CA GLU A 78 3.93 -10.26 -5.02
C GLU A 78 4.84 -9.65 -6.08
N ASP A 79 6.08 -9.37 -5.70
CA ASP A 79 7.11 -9.05 -6.67
C ASP A 79 7.70 -10.33 -7.22
N THR A 80 7.26 -10.72 -8.42
CA THR A 80 7.79 -11.89 -9.13
C THR A 80 9.28 -11.75 -9.50
N SER A 81 9.90 -10.56 -9.36
CA SER A 81 11.35 -10.40 -9.52
C SER A 81 12.14 -10.85 -8.29
N ILE A 82 11.47 -11.05 -7.15
CA ILE A 82 11.99 -11.64 -5.91
C ILE A 82 11.69 -13.15 -5.86
N TYR A 83 11.45 -13.80 -7.02
CA TYR A 83 11.60 -15.26 -7.10
C TYR A 83 13.07 -15.58 -6.81
N GLN A 84 13.34 -15.80 -5.53
CA GLN A 84 14.59 -16.34 -5.03
C GLN A 84 14.89 -17.60 -5.83
N LEU A 85 16.03 -17.59 -6.51
CA LEU A 85 16.76 -18.82 -6.82
C LEU A 85 16.97 -19.53 -5.48
N LYS A 86 16.04 -20.42 -5.10
CA LYS A 86 16.34 -21.49 -4.16
C LYS A 86 17.24 -22.45 -4.93
N GLY A 87 18.55 -22.33 -4.70
CA GLY A 87 19.48 -23.44 -4.90
C GLY A 87 19.20 -24.57 -3.93
#